data_AF-E3RXH1-F1
#
_entry.id   AF-E3RXH1-F1
#
_cell.length_a   1.000
_cell.length_b   1.000
_cell.length_c   1.000
_cell.angle_alpha   90.00
_cell.angle_beta   90.00
_cell.angle_gamma   90.00
#
_symmetry.space_group_name_H-M   'P 1'
#
loop_
_entity.id
_entity.type
_entity.pdbx_description
1 polymer ?
#
loop_
_entity_poly.entity_id
_entity_poly.type
_entity_poly.pdbx_seq_one_letter_code
_entity_poly.pdbx_strand_id
1 'polypeptide(L)'
;MDFIEGDCLVDVWHTYDDDQKQQITKQLHDYFAQLRELKGSFVGSVDGNFCSDQVFDEEIGGYGPYEDKTSFNNGLVKALKNTMTSVLSLVNALPHESRNVLEARKTTNLRILPLGDSITWGYINGGGSNGYRERLLNNLKSSGYTVDFVGSQKSGTMADKDNEGHSGFTISQIRNVASAGLASRPNVVLLHAGTNDLNRGNPASEPDSDAPRRLGLLLDDVLKAVPNAVVIVAKIIPSRQSGLNANVKTFNNALPAIVAARVSKGSKVSIVDMNVLNTSSELSDNLHPNAAGYSRMGDIWNAGIKAVTDSIPAPA
;
A
#
# COMPACT_ATOMS: atom_id res chain seq x y z
N MET A 1 48.49 -7.36 -8.15
CA MET A 1 48.32 -6.44 -7.01
C MET A 1 49.02 -7.10 -5.85
N ASP A 2 50.01 -6.41 -5.28
CA ASP A 2 50.65 -6.87 -4.06
C ASP A 2 49.73 -6.49 -2.89
N PHE A 3 49.46 -7.44 -2.01
CA PHE A 3 48.70 -7.17 -0.81
C PHE A 3 49.60 -6.42 0.16
N ILE A 4 49.19 -5.21 0.55
CA ILE A 4 49.84 -4.48 1.62
C ILE A 4 49.13 -4.85 2.91
N GLU A 5 49.88 -5.42 3.85
CA GLU A 5 49.38 -5.75 5.18
C GLU A 5 49.02 -4.46 5.93
N GLY A 6 47.84 -4.42 6.55
CA GLY A 6 47.33 -3.26 7.26
C GLY A 6 46.06 -3.55 8.04
N ASP A 7 45.81 -2.76 9.08
CA ASP A 7 44.60 -2.86 9.91
C ASP A 7 43.41 -2.17 9.25
N CYS A 8 42.20 -2.66 9.52
CA CYS A 8 40.99 -2.01 9.03
C CYS A 8 40.81 -0.65 9.72
N LEU A 9 40.59 0.42 8.93
CA LEU A 9 40.50 1.79 9.43
C LEU A 9 39.47 1.93 10.56
N VAL A 10 38.34 1.21 10.50
CA VAL A 10 37.29 1.24 11.54
C VAL A 10 37.77 0.71 12.89
N ASP A 11 38.65 -0.30 12.86
CA ASP A 11 39.14 -0.97 14.06
C ASP A 11 40.21 -0.13 14.75
N VAL A 12 40.99 0.65 13.99
CA VAL A 12 42.11 1.46 14.53
C VAL A 12 41.80 2.95 14.66
N TRP A 13 40.68 3.44 14.13
CA TRP A 13 40.33 4.88 14.13
C TRP A 13 40.36 5.51 15.53
N HIS A 14 39.90 4.77 16.53
CA HIS A 14 39.85 5.24 17.91
C HIS A 14 41.23 5.37 18.56
N THR A 15 42.26 4.74 18.00
CA THR A 15 43.64 4.78 18.48
C THR A 15 44.42 6.00 17.98
N TYR A 16 43.92 6.69 16.96
CA TYR A 16 44.58 7.84 16.34
C TYR A 16 44.29 9.15 17.06
N ASP A 17 45.30 10.01 17.12
CA ASP A 17 45.15 11.39 17.53
C ASP A 17 44.45 12.25 16.46
N ASP A 18 44.14 13.50 16.81
CA ASP A 18 43.38 14.39 15.94
C ASP A 18 44.17 14.80 14.68
N ASP A 19 45.50 14.92 14.77
CA ASP A 19 46.35 15.28 13.63
C ASP A 19 46.42 14.12 12.62
N GLN A 20 46.56 12.88 13.10
CA GLN A 20 46.51 11.67 12.29
C GLN A 20 45.15 11.51 11.59
N LYS A 21 44.05 11.74 12.31
CA LYS A 21 42.69 11.69 11.73
C LYS A 21 42.51 12.76 10.64
N GLN A 22 43.02 13.98 10.86
CA GLN A 22 42.97 15.04 9.86
C GLN A 22 43.79 14.69 8.61
N GLN A 23 45.00 14.13 8.77
CA GLN A 23 45.83 13.71 7.65
C GLN A 23 45.17 12.61 6.82
N ILE A 24 44.62 11.58 7.46
CA ILE A 24 43.89 10.49 6.79
C ILE A 24 42.68 11.06 6.04
N THR A 25 41.90 11.93 6.69
CA THR A 25 40.74 12.56 6.07
C THR A 25 41.14 13.38 4.84
N LYS A 26 42.23 14.15 4.94
CA LYS A 26 42.76 14.93 3.83
C LYS A 26 43.19 14.02 2.67
N GLN A 27 43.92 12.94 2.96
CA GLN A 27 44.37 12.00 1.94
C GLN A 27 43.20 11.35 1.20
N LEU A 28 42.15 10.95 1.92
CA LEU A 28 40.92 10.42 1.32
C LEU A 28 40.24 11.45 0.41
N HIS A 29 40.13 12.71 0.86
CA HIS A 29 39.61 13.80 0.01
C HIS A 29 40.44 14.00 -1.26
N ASP A 30 41.77 13.99 -1.14
CA ASP A 30 42.67 14.14 -2.29
C ASP A 30 42.50 12.97 -3.28
N TYR A 31 42.30 11.74 -2.80
CA TYR A 31 41.99 10.60 -3.66
C TYR A 31 40.65 10.73 -4.36
N PHE A 32 39.60 11.17 -3.66
CA PHE A 32 38.30 11.43 -4.30
C PHE A 32 38.38 12.54 -5.35
N ALA A 33 39.19 13.57 -5.12
CA ALA A 33 39.44 14.60 -6.12
C ALA A 33 40.11 14.01 -7.38
N GLN A 34 41.15 13.19 -7.20
CA GLN A 34 41.82 12.50 -8.31
C GLN A 34 40.87 11.58 -9.08
N LEU A 35 40.02 10.81 -8.39
CA LEU A 35 39.03 9.94 -9.03
C LEU A 35 38.02 10.72 -9.87
N ARG A 36 37.63 11.93 -9.45
CA ARG A 36 36.71 12.80 -10.21
C ARG A 36 37.34 13.40 -11.48
N GLU A 37 38.66 13.50 -11.51
CA GLU A 37 39.40 13.95 -12.69
C GLU A 37 39.59 12.88 -13.75
N LEU A 38 39.42 11.60 -13.40
CA LEU A 38 39.43 10.51 -14.39
C LEU A 38 38.29 10.72 -15.40
N LYS A 39 38.67 10.87 -16.67
CA LYS A 39 37.73 10.94 -17.80
C LYS A 39 37.81 9.63 -18.59
N GLY A 40 36.65 9.05 -18.88
CA GLY A 40 36.52 7.87 -19.74
C GLY A 40 35.70 8.19 -20.99
N SER A 41 35.80 7.34 -22.00
CA SER A 41 34.94 7.37 -23.19
C SER A 41 33.59 6.68 -22.98
N PHE A 42 33.38 6.09 -21.80
CA PHE A 42 32.15 5.41 -21.40
C PHE A 42 32.06 5.37 -19.86
N VAL A 43 30.88 5.04 -19.33
CA VAL A 43 30.62 4.78 -17.91
C VAL A 43 30.27 3.29 -17.77
N GLY A 44 31.10 2.53 -17.07
CA GLY A 44 30.89 1.08 -16.89
C GLY A 44 32.05 0.41 -16.16
N SER A 45 32.03 -0.92 -16.14
CA SER A 45 33.11 -1.73 -15.57
C SER A 45 34.43 -1.50 -16.33
N VAL A 46 35.57 -1.61 -15.63
CA VAL A 46 36.91 -1.31 -16.18
C VAL A 46 37.28 -2.23 -17.37
N ASP A 47 36.68 -3.41 -17.44
CA ASP A 47 36.82 -4.39 -18.52
C ASP A 47 35.85 -4.16 -19.69
N GLY A 48 35.02 -3.12 -19.64
CA GLY A 48 34.03 -2.80 -20.67
C GLY A 48 32.77 -3.67 -20.62
N ASN A 49 32.61 -4.52 -19.61
CA ASN A 49 31.39 -5.30 -19.43
C ASN A 49 30.26 -4.46 -18.78
N PHE A 50 29.07 -5.05 -18.73
CA PHE A 50 27.91 -4.49 -18.04
C PHE A 50 28.21 -4.19 -16.57
N CYS A 51 27.53 -3.18 -16.04
CA CYS A 51 27.57 -2.81 -14.63
C CYS A 51 26.92 -3.91 -13.80
N SER A 52 27.68 -4.50 -12.88
CA SER A 52 27.20 -5.52 -11.94
C SER A 52 27.34 -4.98 -10.52
N ASP A 53 26.26 -4.43 -9.97
CA ASP A 53 26.16 -3.93 -8.60
C ASP A 53 24.74 -4.23 -8.08
N GLN A 54 24.50 -4.07 -6.78
CA GLN A 54 23.21 -4.28 -6.10
C GLN A 54 22.05 -3.49 -6.72
N VAL A 55 22.33 -2.41 -7.46
CA VAL A 55 21.32 -1.63 -8.16
C VAL A 55 21.00 -2.22 -9.54
N PHE A 56 21.92 -2.95 -10.16
CA PHE A 56 21.84 -3.44 -11.54
C PHE A 56 21.74 -4.98 -11.64
N ASP A 57 21.43 -5.66 -10.54
CA ASP A 57 21.47 -7.13 -10.44
C ASP A 57 20.22 -7.84 -11.01
N GLU A 58 19.14 -7.09 -11.26
CA GLU A 58 17.87 -7.66 -11.73
C GLU A 58 17.90 -8.18 -13.17
N GLU A 59 18.77 -7.62 -14.02
CA GLU A 59 18.89 -8.02 -15.43
C GLU A 59 20.38 -8.14 -15.78
N ILE A 60 20.95 -9.33 -15.61
CA ILE A 60 22.34 -9.63 -15.96
C ILE A 60 22.57 -9.28 -17.45
N GLY A 61 23.51 -8.39 -17.73
CA GLY A 61 23.78 -7.89 -19.08
C GLY A 61 22.88 -6.73 -19.54
N GLY A 62 21.90 -6.31 -18.75
CA GLY A 62 20.91 -5.29 -19.11
C GLY A 62 21.32 -3.84 -18.82
N TYR A 63 22.47 -3.63 -18.17
CA TYR A 63 22.91 -2.31 -17.68
C TYR A 63 24.36 -2.02 -18.06
N GLY A 64 24.57 -1.10 -18.99
CA GLY A 64 25.90 -0.66 -19.43
C GLY A 64 26.66 -1.67 -20.30
N PRO A 65 27.90 -1.34 -20.72
CA PRO A 65 28.54 -0.05 -20.55
C PRO A 65 27.76 1.08 -21.24
N TYR A 66 27.83 2.28 -20.69
CA TYR A 66 27.08 3.44 -21.17
C TYR A 66 28.01 4.40 -21.89
N GLU A 67 27.64 4.85 -23.09
CA GLU A 67 28.46 5.76 -23.89
C GLU A 67 28.69 7.11 -23.21
N ASP A 68 27.75 7.54 -22.37
CA ASP A 68 27.82 8.82 -21.67
C ASP A 68 27.09 8.81 -20.32
N LYS A 69 27.21 9.94 -19.60
CA LYS A 69 26.54 10.14 -18.30
C LYS A 69 25.00 10.11 -18.42
N THR A 70 24.45 10.52 -19.56
CA THR A 70 23.00 10.59 -19.77
C THR A 70 22.40 9.19 -19.87
N SER A 71 22.99 8.32 -20.67
CA SER A 71 22.63 6.91 -20.83
C SER A 71 22.83 6.14 -19.52
N PHE A 72 23.90 6.43 -18.77
CA PHE A 72 24.09 5.90 -17.41
C PHE A 72 22.96 6.30 -16.45
N ASN A 73 22.60 7.60 -16.42
CA ASN A 73 21.50 8.08 -15.57
C ASN A 73 20.16 7.43 -15.95
N ASN A 74 19.89 7.23 -17.25
CA ASN A 74 18.70 6.53 -17.71
C ASN A 74 18.68 5.06 -17.29
N GLY A 75 19.83 4.39 -17.35
CA GLY A 75 20.02 3.04 -16.83
C GLY A 75 19.75 2.94 -15.33
N LEU A 76 20.25 3.88 -14.53
CA LEU A 76 19.93 4.00 -13.10
C LEU A 76 18.43 4.17 -12.86
N VAL A 77 17.77 5.05 -13.60
CA VAL A 77 16.31 5.25 -13.48
C VAL A 77 15.55 3.98 -13.82
N LYS A 78 15.96 3.24 -14.87
CA LYS A 78 15.37 1.94 -15.23
C LYS A 78 15.54 0.94 -14.08
N ALA A 79 16.75 0.83 -13.53
CA ALA A 79 17.07 -0.09 -12.46
C ALA A 79 16.28 0.23 -11.17
N LEU A 80 16.23 1.50 -10.77
CA LEU A 80 15.51 1.99 -9.58
C LEU A 80 13.97 1.88 -9.70
N LYS A 81 13.42 1.95 -10.91
CA LYS A 81 12.00 1.71 -11.15
C LYS A 81 11.61 0.25 -10.91
N ASN A 82 12.53 -0.66 -11.15
CA ASN A 82 12.29 -2.09 -11.02
C ASN A 82 12.64 -2.59 -9.60
N THR A 83 13.68 -2.05 -8.94
CA THR A 83 14.05 -2.33 -7.54
C THR A 83 13.30 -1.45 -6.53
N MET A 84 11.99 -1.64 -6.36
CA MET A 84 11.20 -0.95 -5.29
C MET A 84 11.45 -1.53 -3.89
N THR A 85 12.69 -1.55 -3.41
CA THR A 85 12.99 -1.80 -1.97
C THR A 85 14.15 -0.97 -1.40
N SER A 86 14.93 -0.25 -2.21
CA SER A 86 16.16 0.41 -1.70
C SER A 86 16.28 1.88 -2.10
N VAL A 87 15.21 2.68 -1.91
CA VAL A 87 15.24 4.13 -2.24
C VAL A 87 15.88 4.98 -1.13
N LEU A 88 16.14 4.43 0.06
CA LEU A 88 16.62 5.23 1.20
C LEU A 88 18.13 5.55 1.17
N SER A 89 18.98 4.75 0.51
CA SER A 89 20.44 4.99 0.56
C SER A 89 20.99 5.93 -0.52
N LEU A 90 20.25 6.19 -1.61
CA LEU A 90 20.76 6.98 -2.74
C LEU A 90 20.47 8.49 -2.67
N VAL A 91 19.56 8.94 -1.80
CA VAL A 91 19.15 10.37 -1.72
C VAL A 91 20.30 11.28 -1.25
N ASN A 92 21.30 10.72 -0.58
CA ASN A 92 22.48 11.44 -0.09
C ASN A 92 23.57 11.65 -1.16
N ALA A 93 23.48 10.99 -2.32
CA ALA A 93 24.54 11.01 -3.34
C ALA A 93 24.28 11.94 -4.55
N LEU A 94 23.13 12.60 -4.64
CA LEU A 94 22.79 13.47 -5.79
C LEU A 94 23.04 14.98 -5.52
N PRO A 95 23.48 15.76 -6.54
CA PRO A 95 23.63 17.21 -6.43
C PRO A 95 22.29 17.91 -6.15
N HIS A 96 22.36 19.03 -5.42
CA HIS A 96 21.22 19.77 -4.87
C HIS A 96 20.18 20.21 -5.92
N GLU A 97 20.57 20.45 -7.17
CA GLU A 97 19.64 20.87 -8.22
C GLU A 97 18.70 19.75 -8.70
N SER A 98 19.11 18.49 -8.58
CA SER A 98 18.27 17.32 -8.91
C SER A 98 17.28 16.98 -7.77
N ARG A 99 17.52 17.49 -6.54
CA ARG A 99 16.61 17.30 -5.41
C ARG A 99 15.29 18.04 -5.63
N ASN A 100 15.31 19.25 -6.21
CA ASN A 100 14.08 20.02 -6.43
C ASN A 100 13.13 19.42 -7.47
N VAL A 101 13.62 18.59 -8.40
CA VAL A 101 12.79 17.88 -9.39
C VAL A 101 12.18 16.59 -8.81
N LEU A 102 12.76 16.04 -7.73
CA LEU A 102 12.26 14.87 -6.99
C LEU A 102 11.44 15.22 -5.74
N GLU A 103 11.60 16.44 -5.20
CA GLU A 103 10.83 17.00 -4.07
C GLU A 103 9.37 17.33 -4.43
N ALA A 104 9.04 17.40 -5.71
CA ALA A 104 7.65 17.25 -6.17
C ALA A 104 7.28 15.76 -6.29
N ARG A 105 7.52 14.96 -5.23
CA ARG A 105 6.74 13.72 -5.06
C ARG A 105 5.31 14.18 -5.06
N LYS A 106 4.57 13.83 -6.12
CA LYS A 106 3.11 13.93 -6.17
C LYS A 106 2.62 13.21 -4.91
N THR A 107 2.36 13.92 -3.82
CA THR A 107 1.67 13.35 -2.66
C THR A 107 0.28 13.08 -3.19
N THR A 108 0.03 11.83 -3.60
CA THR A 108 -1.31 11.44 -4.00
C THR A 108 -2.16 11.56 -2.75
N ASN A 109 -2.97 12.62 -2.68
CA ASN A 109 -3.89 12.80 -1.58
C ASN A 109 -4.96 11.71 -1.67
N LEU A 110 -5.05 10.89 -0.64
CA LEU A 110 -6.05 9.82 -0.55
C LEU A 110 -7.16 10.28 0.38
N ARG A 111 -8.31 10.61 -0.18
CA ARG A 111 -9.57 10.78 0.55
C ARG A 111 -10.31 9.44 0.52
N ILE A 112 -10.16 8.68 1.59
CA ILE A 112 -10.57 7.28 1.65
C ILE A 112 -11.89 7.17 2.41
N LEU A 113 -12.90 6.53 1.83
CA LEU A 113 -14.13 6.15 2.53
C LEU A 113 -14.07 4.66 2.90
N PRO A 114 -13.86 4.31 4.18
CA PRO A 114 -14.05 2.95 4.68
C PRO A 114 -15.56 2.69 4.83
N LEU A 115 -16.15 1.89 3.94
CA LEU A 115 -17.58 1.61 3.88
C LEU A 115 -17.88 0.15 4.25
N GLY A 116 -18.75 -0.10 5.22
CA GLY A 116 -19.08 -1.47 5.59
C GLY A 116 -19.90 -1.62 6.86
N ASP A 117 -19.72 -2.79 7.50
CA ASP A 117 -20.42 -3.19 8.72
C ASP A 117 -19.57 -2.96 10.00
N SER A 118 -19.79 -3.76 11.04
CA SER A 118 -19.04 -3.72 12.31
C SER A 118 -17.54 -3.94 12.14
N ILE A 119 -17.13 -4.70 11.13
CA ILE A 119 -15.71 -4.95 10.83
C ILE A 119 -15.06 -3.66 10.34
N THR A 120 -15.73 -2.89 9.48
CA THR A 120 -15.24 -1.56 9.06
C THR A 120 -15.28 -0.55 10.21
N TRP A 121 -16.30 -0.60 11.05
CA TRP A 121 -16.39 0.23 12.25
C TRP A 121 -15.27 -0.09 13.27
N GLY A 122 -14.62 -1.24 13.18
CA GLY A 122 -13.55 -1.65 14.07
C GLY A 122 -14.06 -2.24 15.39
N TYR A 123 -15.19 -2.94 15.36
CA TYR A 123 -15.77 -3.59 16.54
C TYR A 123 -14.81 -4.61 17.15
N ILE A 124 -14.61 -4.54 18.47
CA ILE A 124 -13.99 -5.57 19.31
C ILE A 124 -14.76 -5.66 20.61
N ASN A 125 -15.35 -6.82 20.92
CA ASN A 125 -15.93 -7.14 22.23
C ASN A 125 -16.86 -6.06 22.82
N GLY A 126 -17.73 -5.46 21.99
CA GLY A 126 -18.70 -4.43 22.42
C GLY A 126 -18.19 -3.00 22.35
N GLY A 127 -16.90 -2.79 22.08
CA GLY A 127 -16.29 -1.46 21.93
C GLY A 127 -15.81 -1.17 20.51
N GLY A 128 -15.57 0.11 20.23
CA GLY A 128 -14.94 0.58 19.00
C GLY A 128 -13.43 0.68 19.15
N SER A 129 -12.70 0.05 18.25
CA SER A 129 -11.25 0.18 18.09
C SER A 129 -10.90 1.00 16.85
N ASN A 130 -9.60 1.21 16.61
CA ASN A 130 -9.15 1.78 15.34
C ASN A 130 -9.35 0.83 14.15
N GLY A 131 -9.68 -0.45 14.41
CA GLY A 131 -9.84 -1.47 13.39
C GLY A 131 -8.62 -1.58 12.49
N TYR A 132 -8.83 -1.88 11.20
CA TYR A 132 -7.75 -1.92 10.22
C TYR A 132 -7.21 -0.54 9.83
N ARG A 133 -7.93 0.54 10.17
CA ARG A 133 -7.66 1.91 9.68
C ARG A 133 -6.35 2.46 10.23
N GLU A 134 -5.96 2.11 11.45
CA GLU A 134 -4.67 2.52 12.01
C GLU A 134 -3.48 1.90 11.27
N ARG A 135 -3.47 0.58 11.05
CA ARG A 135 -2.39 -0.07 10.29
C ARG A 135 -2.33 0.45 8.86
N LEU A 136 -3.49 0.60 8.23
CA LEU A 136 -3.60 1.18 6.89
C LEU A 136 -3.03 2.60 6.83
N LEU A 137 -3.41 3.48 7.75
CA LEU A 137 -2.94 4.87 7.81
C LEU A 137 -1.42 4.94 7.94
N ASN A 138 -0.84 4.12 8.82
CA ASN A 138 0.60 4.09 9.05
C ASN A 138 1.36 3.59 7.81
N ASN A 139 0.85 2.54 7.15
CA ASN A 139 1.43 2.01 5.91
C ASN A 139 1.37 3.02 4.75
N LEU A 140 0.27 3.76 4.63
CA LEU A 140 0.11 4.76 3.58
C LEU A 140 0.98 6.00 3.83
N LYS A 141 1.00 6.53 5.07
CA LYS A 141 1.86 7.66 5.44
C LYS A 141 3.34 7.34 5.25
N SER A 142 3.78 6.15 5.66
CA SER A 142 5.17 5.69 5.42
C SER A 142 5.50 5.53 3.93
N SER A 143 4.49 5.33 3.08
CA SER A 143 4.64 5.29 1.62
C SER A 143 4.55 6.69 0.96
N GLY A 144 4.47 7.76 1.75
CA GLY A 144 4.45 9.15 1.25
C GLY A 144 3.07 9.69 0.86
N TYR A 145 1.99 8.99 1.21
CA TYR A 145 0.62 9.48 0.98
C TYR A 145 0.15 10.41 2.11
N THR A 146 -0.54 11.49 1.74
CA THR A 146 -1.42 12.21 2.66
C THR A 146 -2.77 11.50 2.64
N VAL A 147 -3.30 11.19 3.81
CA VAL A 147 -4.55 10.42 3.96
C VAL A 147 -5.55 11.22 4.79
N ASP A 148 -6.79 11.23 4.32
CA ASP A 148 -7.98 11.78 4.96
C ASP A 148 -9.05 10.67 4.90
N PHE A 149 -9.33 10.01 6.02
CA PHE A 149 -10.48 9.12 6.10
C PHE A 149 -11.74 9.97 6.23
N VAL A 150 -12.78 9.58 5.49
CA VAL A 150 -14.06 10.29 5.51
C VAL A 150 -15.20 9.33 5.81
N GLY A 151 -16.27 9.89 6.38
CA GLY A 151 -17.51 9.20 6.68
C GLY A 151 -18.25 9.83 7.85
N SER A 152 -19.49 9.45 8.05
CA SER A 152 -20.36 9.96 9.10
C SER A 152 -20.09 9.34 10.47
N GLN A 153 -19.51 8.14 10.50
CA GLN A 153 -19.22 7.39 11.71
C GLN A 153 -17.83 7.70 12.24
N LYS A 154 -17.67 7.56 13.56
CA LYS A 154 -16.39 7.73 14.26
C LYS A 154 -16.21 6.60 15.26
N SER A 155 -15.05 5.97 15.25
CA SER A 155 -14.71 4.89 16.19
C SER A 155 -13.21 4.71 16.35
N GLY A 156 -12.81 4.31 17.56
CA GLY A 156 -11.41 4.24 17.96
C GLY A 156 -10.88 5.55 18.55
N THR A 157 -9.58 5.57 18.77
CA THR A 157 -8.83 6.65 19.46
C THR A 157 -7.84 7.37 18.55
N MET A 158 -7.63 6.89 17.32
CA MET A 158 -6.79 7.58 16.33
C MET A 158 -7.32 8.98 16.00
N ALA A 159 -6.42 9.88 15.61
CA ALA A 159 -6.75 11.28 15.33
C ALA A 159 -7.80 11.41 14.21
N ASP A 160 -7.57 10.71 13.10
CA ASP A 160 -8.50 10.60 12.00
C ASP A 160 -9.28 9.28 12.11
N LYS A 161 -10.40 9.33 12.81
CA LYS A 161 -11.22 8.16 13.18
C LYS A 161 -12.48 8.03 12.34
N ASP A 162 -12.57 8.76 11.25
CA ASP A 162 -13.76 8.84 10.44
C ASP A 162 -13.90 7.57 9.60
N ASN A 163 -15.14 7.12 9.42
CA ASN A 163 -15.49 5.94 8.64
C ASN A 163 -16.99 5.92 8.33
N GLU A 164 -17.42 4.93 7.55
CA GLU A 164 -18.81 4.63 7.25
C GLU A 164 -19.11 3.15 7.54
N GLY A 165 -18.61 2.67 8.68
CA GLY A 165 -18.88 1.34 9.22
C GLY A 165 -20.13 1.35 10.10
N HIS A 166 -21.12 0.52 9.79
CA HIS A 166 -22.39 0.46 10.51
C HIS A 166 -22.58 -0.90 11.18
N SER A 167 -22.36 -0.95 12.49
CA SER A 167 -22.37 -2.22 13.23
C SER A 167 -23.69 -2.96 13.09
N GLY A 168 -23.62 -4.18 12.57
CA GLY A 168 -24.76 -5.07 12.38
C GLY A 168 -25.62 -4.83 11.15
N PHE A 169 -25.26 -3.88 10.28
CA PHE A 169 -26.03 -3.62 9.08
C PHE A 169 -25.78 -4.66 7.99
N THR A 170 -26.84 -5.04 7.29
CA THR A 170 -26.78 -5.79 6.02
C THR A 170 -26.39 -4.86 4.86
N ILE A 171 -26.09 -5.43 3.69
CA ILE A 171 -25.79 -4.67 2.47
C ILE A 171 -26.91 -3.69 2.14
N SER A 172 -28.18 -4.10 2.23
CA SER A 172 -29.33 -3.22 1.97
C SER A 172 -29.37 -2.04 2.95
N GLN A 173 -29.08 -2.28 4.23
CA GLN A 173 -29.06 -1.22 5.23
C GLN A 173 -27.86 -0.28 5.02
N ILE A 174 -26.68 -0.81 4.69
CA ILE A 174 -25.50 -0.01 4.31
C ILE A 174 -25.82 0.86 3.10
N ARG A 175 -26.47 0.31 2.07
CA ARG A 175 -26.91 1.05 0.88
C ARG A 175 -27.80 2.25 1.20
N ASN A 176 -28.66 2.13 2.22
CA ASN A 176 -29.53 3.23 2.63
C ASN A 176 -28.80 4.38 3.35
N VAL A 177 -27.62 4.12 3.92
CA VAL A 177 -26.85 5.12 4.70
C VAL A 177 -25.56 5.59 4.01
N ALA A 178 -25.11 4.88 2.97
CA ALA A 178 -23.85 5.16 2.27
C ALA A 178 -23.76 6.59 1.71
N SER A 179 -24.88 7.22 1.40
CA SER A 179 -24.93 8.59 0.86
C SER A 179 -24.27 9.62 1.79
N ALA A 180 -24.32 9.40 3.12
CA ALA A 180 -23.71 10.30 4.10
C ALA A 180 -22.18 10.37 3.93
N GLY A 181 -21.51 9.22 3.80
CA GLY A 181 -20.07 9.17 3.57
C GLY A 181 -19.66 9.53 2.14
N LEU A 182 -20.47 9.17 1.16
CA LEU A 182 -20.23 9.51 -0.25
C LEU A 182 -20.32 11.03 -0.52
N ALA A 183 -21.06 11.77 0.31
CA ALA A 183 -21.14 13.23 0.24
C ALA A 183 -19.77 13.92 0.42
N SER A 184 -18.83 13.28 1.11
CA SER A 184 -17.45 13.76 1.26
C SER A 184 -16.60 13.58 0.00
N ARG A 185 -17.14 13.02 -1.09
CA ARG A 185 -16.47 12.88 -2.39
C ARG A 185 -15.11 12.17 -2.28
N PRO A 186 -15.05 10.95 -1.72
CA PRO A 186 -13.82 10.16 -1.69
C PRO A 186 -13.29 9.87 -3.11
N ASN A 187 -11.96 9.78 -3.25
CA ASN A 187 -11.32 9.25 -4.46
C ASN A 187 -10.97 7.76 -4.33
N VAL A 188 -11.06 7.19 -3.13
CA VAL A 188 -10.92 5.76 -2.85
C VAL A 188 -12.05 5.30 -1.94
N VAL A 189 -12.75 4.23 -2.30
CA VAL A 189 -13.76 3.58 -1.44
C VAL A 189 -13.30 2.16 -1.12
N LEU A 190 -13.22 1.83 0.17
CA LEU A 190 -12.94 0.48 0.63
C LEU A 190 -14.25 -0.16 1.06
N LEU A 191 -14.75 -1.14 0.29
CA LEU A 191 -16.06 -1.74 0.50
C LEU A 191 -15.91 -3.15 1.09
N HIS A 192 -16.34 -3.32 2.36
CA HIS A 192 -16.45 -4.62 3.03
C HIS A 192 -17.84 -4.77 3.64
N ALA A 193 -18.75 -5.46 2.94
CA ALA A 193 -20.15 -5.60 3.34
C ALA A 193 -20.71 -6.97 2.91
N GLY A 194 -21.49 -7.59 3.79
CA GLY A 194 -22.16 -8.87 3.53
C GLY A 194 -22.12 -9.85 4.70
N THR A 195 -21.28 -9.61 5.71
CA THR A 195 -21.17 -10.48 6.89
C THR A 195 -22.53 -10.70 7.56
N ASN A 196 -23.30 -9.62 7.76
CA ASN A 196 -24.60 -9.68 8.41
C ASN A 196 -25.69 -10.31 7.54
N ASP A 197 -25.63 -10.13 6.22
CA ASP A 197 -26.53 -10.82 5.29
C ASP A 197 -26.39 -12.33 5.45
N LEU A 198 -25.17 -12.84 5.55
CA LEU A 198 -24.93 -14.28 5.58
C LEU A 198 -25.12 -14.90 6.96
N ASN A 199 -25.02 -14.09 8.03
CA ASN A 199 -24.95 -14.57 9.41
C ASN A 199 -26.30 -14.63 10.13
N ARG A 200 -27.21 -13.69 9.85
CA ARG A 200 -28.38 -13.44 10.72
C ARG A 200 -29.65 -14.12 10.24
N GLY A 201 -29.65 -14.66 9.03
CA GLY A 201 -30.86 -15.08 8.33
C GLY A 201 -31.71 -13.86 7.99
N ASN A 202 -31.75 -13.49 6.72
CA ASN A 202 -32.58 -12.35 6.29
C ASN A 202 -34.06 -12.73 6.21
N PRO A 203 -34.99 -11.74 6.24
CA PRO A 203 -36.37 -12.00 5.86
C PRO A 203 -36.45 -12.64 4.48
N ALA A 204 -37.52 -13.39 4.19
CA ALA A 204 -37.70 -14.07 2.91
C ALA A 204 -37.62 -13.13 1.67
N SER A 205 -37.81 -11.83 1.88
CA SER A 205 -37.65 -10.78 0.86
C SER A 205 -36.20 -10.45 0.50
N GLU A 206 -35.22 -10.85 1.32
CA GLU A 206 -33.79 -10.57 1.13
C GLU A 206 -32.91 -11.81 1.35
N PRO A 207 -33.19 -12.96 0.72
CA PRO A 207 -32.51 -14.22 1.01
C PRO A 207 -30.99 -14.10 0.88
N ASP A 208 -30.24 -14.84 1.71
CA ASP A 208 -28.78 -14.79 1.81
C ASP A 208 -28.11 -15.11 0.46
N SER A 209 -28.72 -15.97 -0.35
CA SER A 209 -28.26 -16.33 -1.70
C SER A 209 -28.26 -15.13 -2.67
N ASP A 210 -29.04 -14.09 -2.39
CA ASP A 210 -29.15 -12.88 -3.19
C ASP A 210 -28.22 -11.75 -2.69
N ALA A 211 -27.49 -11.97 -1.59
CA ALA A 211 -26.52 -11.01 -1.06
C ALA A 211 -25.47 -10.55 -2.11
N PRO A 212 -24.91 -11.42 -3.00
CA PRO A 212 -24.00 -10.95 -4.04
C PRO A 212 -24.65 -9.94 -5.00
N ARG A 213 -25.92 -10.15 -5.37
CA ARG A 213 -26.65 -9.20 -6.22
C ARG A 213 -26.84 -7.87 -5.49
N ARG A 214 -27.18 -7.90 -4.20
CA ARG A 214 -27.29 -6.69 -3.37
C ARG A 214 -25.96 -5.94 -3.27
N LEU A 215 -24.83 -6.64 -3.15
CA LEU A 215 -23.51 -6.01 -3.17
C LEU A 215 -23.26 -5.30 -4.51
N GLY A 216 -23.64 -5.93 -5.62
CA GLY A 216 -23.58 -5.32 -6.95
C GLY A 216 -24.38 -4.01 -7.04
N LEU A 217 -25.59 -3.96 -6.47
CA LEU A 217 -26.40 -2.75 -6.42
C LEU A 217 -25.80 -1.64 -5.55
N LEU A 218 -25.24 -2.00 -4.39
CA LEU A 218 -24.49 -1.05 -3.55
C LEU A 218 -23.30 -0.48 -4.31
N LEU A 219 -22.54 -1.32 -5.00
CA LEU A 219 -21.41 -0.90 -5.82
C LEU A 219 -21.85 0.04 -6.96
N ASP A 220 -22.98 -0.23 -7.61
CA ASP A 220 -23.53 0.66 -8.65
C ASP A 220 -23.89 2.04 -8.09
N ASP A 221 -24.48 2.11 -6.90
CA ASP A 221 -24.80 3.39 -6.25
C ASP A 221 -23.54 4.17 -5.85
N VAL A 222 -22.51 3.49 -5.35
CA VAL A 222 -21.20 4.11 -5.06
C VAL A 222 -20.59 4.68 -6.34
N LEU A 223 -20.53 3.89 -7.42
CA LEU A 223 -19.97 4.32 -8.70
C LEU A 223 -20.79 5.45 -9.34
N LYS A 224 -22.10 5.53 -9.09
CA LYS A 224 -22.92 6.65 -9.52
C LYS A 224 -22.62 7.94 -8.75
N ALA A 225 -22.38 7.86 -7.44
CA ALA A 225 -22.12 9.01 -6.58
C ALA A 225 -20.70 9.58 -6.76
N VAL A 226 -19.71 8.69 -6.92
CA VAL A 226 -18.28 9.04 -7.08
C VAL A 226 -17.69 8.38 -8.34
N PRO A 227 -18.11 8.78 -9.55
CA PRO A 227 -17.79 8.06 -10.80
C PRO A 227 -16.30 8.01 -11.16
N ASN A 228 -15.49 8.91 -10.60
CA ASN A 228 -14.05 8.93 -10.84
C ASN A 228 -13.24 8.10 -9.83
N ALA A 229 -13.85 7.77 -8.67
CA ALA A 229 -13.18 7.10 -7.58
C ALA A 229 -12.79 5.67 -7.94
N VAL A 230 -11.74 5.18 -7.28
CA VAL A 230 -11.39 3.76 -7.28
C VAL A 230 -12.17 3.08 -6.15
N VAL A 231 -12.86 1.98 -6.46
CA VAL A 231 -13.57 1.17 -5.45
C VAL A 231 -12.86 -0.17 -5.29
N ILE A 232 -12.38 -0.47 -4.09
CA ILE A 232 -11.74 -1.74 -3.77
C ILE A 232 -12.73 -2.56 -2.94
N VAL A 233 -13.19 -3.69 -3.50
CA VAL A 233 -14.18 -4.57 -2.88
C VAL A 233 -13.47 -5.71 -2.17
N ALA A 234 -13.73 -5.90 -0.89
CA ALA A 234 -13.18 -7.02 -0.14
C ALA A 234 -14.06 -8.26 -0.26
N LYS A 235 -13.43 -9.41 -0.51
CA LYS A 235 -13.99 -10.69 -0.08
C LYS A 235 -14.13 -10.69 1.44
N ILE A 236 -15.21 -11.28 1.94
CA ILE A 236 -15.53 -11.34 3.37
C ILE A 236 -14.56 -12.28 4.10
N ILE A 237 -14.16 -11.86 5.30
CA ILE A 237 -13.32 -12.64 6.23
C ILE A 237 -13.95 -14.00 6.58
N PRO A 238 -13.16 -15.01 6.98
CA PRO A 238 -13.72 -16.26 7.46
C PRO A 238 -14.29 -16.08 8.88
N SER A 239 -15.16 -17.01 9.29
CA SER A 239 -15.84 -16.99 10.59
C SER A 239 -15.61 -18.29 11.37
N ARG A 240 -15.73 -18.27 12.71
CA ARG A 240 -15.82 -19.50 13.52
C ARG A 240 -17.26 -20.01 13.68
N GLN A 241 -18.25 -19.25 13.22
CA GLN A 241 -19.65 -19.63 13.32
C GLN A 241 -19.96 -20.82 12.41
N SER A 242 -20.59 -21.85 12.99
CA SER A 242 -20.94 -23.08 12.26
C SER A 242 -21.83 -22.77 11.05
N GLY A 243 -21.53 -23.41 9.91
CA GLY A 243 -22.28 -23.26 8.65
C GLY A 243 -21.99 -21.98 7.86
N LEU A 244 -21.53 -20.90 8.50
CA LEU A 244 -21.38 -19.59 7.85
C LEU A 244 -20.33 -19.58 6.72
N ASN A 245 -19.21 -20.30 6.89
CA ASN A 245 -18.13 -20.29 5.89
C ASN A 245 -18.55 -20.85 4.52
N ALA A 246 -19.56 -21.73 4.45
CA ALA A 246 -20.09 -22.21 3.17
C ALA A 246 -20.79 -21.08 2.40
N ASN A 247 -21.58 -20.27 3.11
CA ASN A 247 -22.23 -19.08 2.55
C ASN A 247 -21.21 -18.01 2.17
N VAL A 248 -20.22 -17.76 3.02
CA VAL A 248 -19.10 -16.83 2.73
C VAL A 248 -18.34 -17.25 1.48
N LYS A 249 -18.05 -18.55 1.32
CA LYS A 249 -17.39 -19.07 0.11
C LYS A 249 -18.22 -18.81 -1.14
N THR A 250 -19.52 -19.12 -1.10
CA THR A 250 -20.43 -18.86 -2.23
C THR A 250 -20.49 -17.37 -2.58
N PHE A 251 -20.61 -16.51 -1.58
CA PHE A 251 -20.60 -15.06 -1.75
C PHE A 251 -19.30 -14.57 -2.38
N ASN A 252 -18.15 -14.93 -1.79
CA ASN A 252 -16.82 -14.52 -2.25
C ASN A 252 -16.51 -15.01 -3.67
N ASN A 253 -17.03 -16.17 -4.08
CA ASN A 253 -16.87 -16.68 -5.44
C ASN A 253 -17.66 -15.90 -6.50
N ALA A 254 -18.70 -15.16 -6.10
CA ALA A 254 -19.48 -14.33 -7.03
C ALA A 254 -18.84 -12.96 -7.31
N LEU A 255 -17.99 -12.46 -6.40
CA LEU A 255 -17.36 -11.14 -6.49
C LEU A 255 -16.60 -10.90 -7.81
N PRO A 256 -15.76 -11.84 -8.31
CA PRO A 256 -15.04 -11.64 -9.57
C PRO A 256 -15.96 -11.28 -10.75
N ALA A 257 -17.08 -11.98 -10.91
CA ALA A 257 -18.03 -11.70 -11.99
C ALA A 257 -18.74 -10.36 -11.80
N ILE A 258 -19.11 -10.02 -10.56
CA ILE A 258 -19.73 -8.73 -10.21
C ILE A 258 -18.81 -7.57 -10.58
N VAL A 259 -17.53 -7.66 -10.21
CA VAL A 259 -16.52 -6.63 -10.50
C VAL A 259 -16.20 -6.58 -11.99
N ALA A 260 -15.98 -7.72 -12.64
CA ALA A 260 -15.69 -7.78 -14.08
C ALA A 260 -16.77 -7.08 -14.93
N ALA A 261 -18.04 -7.26 -14.58
CA ALA A 261 -19.16 -6.62 -15.29
C ALA A 261 -19.18 -5.07 -15.21
N ARG A 262 -18.50 -4.49 -14.22
CA ARG A 262 -18.37 -3.04 -14.03
C ARG A 262 -17.06 -2.52 -14.61
N VAL A 263 -15.98 -3.27 -14.45
CA VAL A 263 -14.69 -3.00 -15.12
C VAL A 263 -14.87 -3.00 -16.64
N SER A 264 -15.65 -3.93 -17.21
CA SER A 264 -15.95 -3.96 -18.66
C SER A 264 -16.71 -2.73 -19.16
N LYS A 265 -17.27 -1.91 -18.25
CA LYS A 265 -17.95 -0.64 -18.53
C LYS A 265 -17.08 0.57 -18.19
N GLY A 266 -15.79 0.37 -17.91
CA GLY A 266 -14.83 1.42 -17.60
C GLY A 266 -14.78 1.84 -16.13
N SER A 267 -15.52 1.19 -15.22
CA SER A 267 -15.44 1.48 -13.79
C SER A 267 -14.10 1.01 -13.20
N LYS A 268 -13.52 1.82 -12.30
CA LYS A 268 -12.26 1.51 -11.61
C LYS A 268 -12.52 0.70 -10.36
N VAL A 269 -12.74 -0.60 -10.53
CA VAL A 269 -13.06 -1.52 -9.44
C VAL A 269 -12.03 -2.64 -9.36
N SER A 270 -11.55 -2.94 -8.16
CA SER A 270 -10.67 -4.07 -7.90
C SER A 270 -11.14 -4.90 -6.70
N ILE A 271 -10.53 -6.06 -6.50
CA ILE A 271 -10.85 -6.98 -5.40
C ILE A 271 -9.62 -7.16 -4.51
N VAL A 272 -9.84 -7.22 -3.20
CA VAL A 272 -8.87 -7.78 -2.25
C VAL A 272 -9.44 -8.99 -1.54
N ASP A 273 -8.57 -9.90 -1.11
CA ASP A 273 -8.97 -11.12 -0.43
C ASP A 273 -8.73 -11.03 1.08
N MET A 274 -9.79 -10.78 1.86
CA MET A 274 -9.72 -10.83 3.32
C MET A 274 -10.07 -12.22 3.86
N ASN A 275 -10.47 -13.19 3.02
CA ASN A 275 -10.81 -14.54 3.46
C ASN A 275 -9.59 -15.35 3.92
N VAL A 276 -8.38 -14.79 3.74
CA VAL A 276 -7.08 -15.35 4.12
C VAL A 276 -6.74 -15.24 5.61
N LEU A 277 -7.57 -14.55 6.41
CA LEU A 277 -7.36 -14.44 7.86
C LEU A 277 -7.43 -15.82 8.53
N ASN A 278 -6.56 -16.04 9.51
CA ASN A 278 -6.53 -17.24 10.32
C ASN A 278 -7.59 -17.16 11.42
N THR A 279 -8.65 -17.93 11.29
CA THR A 279 -9.74 -17.94 12.29
C THR A 279 -9.27 -18.27 13.69
N SER A 280 -8.19 -19.03 13.89
CA SER A 280 -7.73 -19.43 15.23
C SER A 280 -7.01 -18.30 15.98
N SER A 281 -6.25 -17.47 15.26
CA SER A 281 -5.39 -16.44 15.88
C SER A 281 -5.81 -15.02 15.61
N GLU A 282 -6.66 -14.75 14.61
CA GLU A 282 -6.93 -13.39 14.13
C GLU A 282 -8.37 -12.92 14.37
N LEU A 283 -9.21 -13.73 15.02
CA LEU A 283 -10.57 -13.35 15.43
C LEU A 283 -10.70 -13.21 16.95
N SER A 284 -11.40 -12.18 17.42
CA SER A 284 -11.72 -11.96 18.83
C SER A 284 -12.93 -12.76 19.28
N ASP A 285 -13.90 -12.94 18.38
CA ASP A 285 -15.11 -13.75 18.60
C ASP A 285 -15.38 -14.63 17.38
N ASN A 286 -16.64 -15.02 17.14
CA ASN A 286 -16.99 -15.85 16.00
C ASN A 286 -16.99 -15.10 14.65
N LEU A 287 -17.01 -13.78 14.65
CA LEU A 287 -17.26 -12.93 13.48
C LEU A 287 -16.24 -11.80 13.31
N HIS A 288 -15.71 -11.25 14.40
CA HIS A 288 -14.92 -10.03 14.36
C HIS A 288 -13.42 -10.29 14.49
N PRO A 289 -12.57 -9.57 13.74
CA PRO A 289 -11.14 -9.61 13.92
C PRO A 289 -10.71 -9.12 15.32
N ASN A 290 -9.62 -9.69 15.83
CA ASN A 290 -8.88 -9.08 16.93
C ASN A 290 -7.85 -8.06 16.39
N ALA A 291 -7.01 -7.51 17.27
CA ALA A 291 -5.98 -6.54 16.86
C ALA A 291 -5.03 -7.07 15.76
N ALA A 292 -4.63 -8.35 15.83
CA ALA A 292 -3.77 -8.96 14.81
C ALA A 292 -4.51 -9.09 13.47
N GLY A 293 -5.76 -9.56 13.48
CA GLY A 293 -6.58 -9.66 12.28
C GLY A 293 -6.86 -8.31 11.63
N TYR A 294 -7.20 -7.29 12.41
CA TYR A 294 -7.35 -5.93 11.89
C TYR A 294 -6.06 -5.38 11.31
N SER A 295 -4.91 -5.66 11.94
CA SER A 295 -3.60 -5.28 11.40
C SER A 295 -3.35 -5.96 10.04
N ARG A 296 -3.66 -7.26 9.91
CA ARG A 296 -3.56 -8.01 8.65
C ARG A 296 -4.48 -7.46 7.57
N MET A 297 -5.72 -7.10 7.91
CA MET A 297 -6.64 -6.42 6.99
C MET A 297 -6.09 -5.07 6.51
N GLY A 298 -5.43 -4.30 7.39
CA GLY A 298 -4.80 -3.03 7.03
C GLY A 298 -3.67 -3.20 6.01
N ASP A 299 -2.89 -4.29 6.13
CA ASP A 299 -1.86 -4.66 5.15
C ASP A 299 -2.47 -5.03 3.80
N ILE A 300 -3.55 -5.80 3.79
CA ILE A 300 -4.24 -6.22 2.56
C ILE A 300 -4.87 -5.01 1.86
N TRP A 301 -5.52 -4.11 2.59
CA TRP A 301 -6.03 -2.86 2.02
C TRP A 301 -4.93 -1.99 1.41
N ASN A 302 -3.81 -1.85 2.11
CA ASN A 302 -2.66 -1.10 1.61
C ASN A 302 -2.11 -1.71 0.31
N ALA A 303 -1.97 -3.04 0.25
CA ALA A 303 -1.57 -3.74 -0.97
C ALA A 303 -2.57 -3.50 -2.12
N GLY A 304 -3.87 -3.55 -1.83
CA GLY A 304 -4.93 -3.25 -2.80
C GLY A 304 -4.85 -1.83 -3.36
N ILE A 305 -4.62 -0.83 -2.49
CA ILE A 305 -4.46 0.58 -2.91
C ILE A 305 -3.19 0.75 -3.76
N LYS A 306 -2.06 0.14 -3.35
CA LYS A 306 -0.81 0.18 -4.11
C LYS A 306 -0.97 -0.39 -5.52
N ALA A 307 -1.68 -1.51 -5.65
CA ALA A 307 -1.92 -2.17 -6.94
C ALA A 307 -2.73 -1.33 -7.94
N VAL A 308 -3.45 -0.31 -7.46
CA VAL A 308 -4.31 0.55 -8.30
C VAL A 308 -3.92 2.03 -8.26
N THR A 309 -2.74 2.35 -7.71
CA THR A 309 -2.33 3.74 -7.43
C THR A 309 -2.39 4.63 -8.67
N ASP A 310 -1.95 4.13 -9.83
CA ASP A 310 -1.97 4.89 -11.08
C ASP A 310 -3.39 5.22 -11.59
N SER A 311 -4.40 4.50 -11.09
CA SER A 311 -5.81 4.73 -11.44
C SER A 311 -6.52 5.69 -10.48
N ILE A 312 -5.94 6.01 -9.33
CA ILE A 312 -6.55 6.87 -8.30
C ILE A 312 -6.49 8.34 -8.78
N PRO A 313 -7.63 9.01 -8.98
CA PRO A 313 -7.63 10.42 -9.35
C PRO A 313 -7.23 11.29 -8.15
N ALA A 314 -6.84 12.54 -8.39
CA ALA A 314 -6.78 13.51 -7.30
C ALA A 314 -8.17 13.65 -6.62
N PRO A 315 -8.24 13.95 -5.31
CA PRO A 315 -9.51 14.24 -4.66
C PRO A 315 -10.22 15.40 -5.36
N ALA A 316 -11.54 15.26 -5.52
CA ALA A 316 -12.41 16.32 -6.04
C ALA A 316 -12.64 17.44 -5.02
#